data_AF-C3R369-F1
#
_entry.id   AF-C3R369-F1
#
_cell.length_a   1.000
_cell.length_b   1.000
_cell.length_c   1.000
_cell.angle_alpha   90.00
_cell.angle_beta   90.00
_cell.angle_gamma   90.00
#
_symmetry.space_group_name_H-M   'P 1'
#
loop_
_entity.id
_entity.type
_entity.pdbx_description
1 polymer ?
#
loop_
_entity_poly.entity_id
_entity_poly.type
_entity_poly.pdbx_seq_one_letter_code
_entity_poly.pdbx_strand_id
1 'polypeptide(L)'
;MEDNWQKPWFGIKGGGLPQNIEGRTYNGVNSFMLFLLSEKEQYSLPVYMTFMQAKDSGLNILKGEKSFPVIYWNFSVRDKNGKKIPFDVYKNLDKNEQQEYKVTPFLKTYNVFNVQQTNLQETKPEKWEALKEQFKIPAIKDEQGMLTVPLIDAMVREQQWICPIYSKEGNSAYHARGEDNHIVVPLKGQFKDGENFYSTLLHEMAHSTGEPEHLNREKGVIFGDKQYAKEELVAELTSATVGQSLGISTYIREENAMYLKNWLGALKEDPKFIYNILADVGKASNMIQEHASRMEQYLTPEERFTLAVLQDNRPVLEQMKNEGFIPSSRQLENLAANHPTASNLETLYGTFGISLPVMEAEPAMKNTNEPQLGL
;
A
#
# COMPACT_ATOMS: atom_id res chain seq x y z
N MET A 1 -5.52 -34.79 -0.67
CA MET A 1 -6.02 -33.49 -0.19
C MET A 1 -5.76 -32.55 -1.33
N GLU A 2 -6.81 -32.12 -2.04
CA GLU A 2 -6.67 -31.07 -3.05
C GLU A 2 -6.16 -29.83 -2.33
N ASP A 3 -5.08 -29.25 -2.84
CA ASP A 3 -4.49 -28.02 -2.32
C ASP A 3 -5.53 -26.91 -2.49
N ASN A 4 -6.13 -26.45 -1.40
CA ASN A 4 -7.04 -25.28 -1.36
C ASN A 4 -6.23 -23.98 -1.55
N TRP A 5 -5.39 -23.93 -2.58
CA TRP A 5 -4.61 -22.75 -2.90
C TRP A 5 -5.54 -21.66 -3.43
N GLN A 6 -5.59 -20.54 -2.73
CA GLN A 6 -6.32 -19.35 -3.15
C GLN A 6 -5.32 -18.28 -3.60
N LYS A 7 -5.51 -17.77 -4.82
CA LYS A 7 -4.70 -16.66 -5.32
C LYS A 7 -4.97 -15.42 -4.45
N PRO A 8 -3.92 -14.73 -3.95
CA PRO A 8 -4.12 -13.44 -3.28
C PRO A 8 -4.70 -12.39 -4.24
N TRP A 9 -5.21 -11.29 -3.69
CA TRP A 9 -5.68 -10.16 -4.51
C TRP A 9 -4.59 -9.63 -5.44
N PHE A 10 -3.36 -9.53 -4.92
CA PHE A 10 -2.17 -9.09 -5.62
C PHE A 10 -1.01 -10.01 -5.29
N GLY A 11 -0.20 -10.36 -6.30
CA GLY A 11 1.08 -11.04 -6.09
C GLY A 11 2.15 -10.04 -5.65
N ILE A 12 3.03 -10.45 -4.74
CA ILE A 12 4.17 -9.62 -4.36
C ILE A 12 5.25 -9.73 -5.45
N LYS A 13 5.33 -8.71 -6.32
CA LYS A 13 6.44 -8.52 -7.27
C LYS A 13 7.28 -7.28 -7.00
N GLY A 14 6.94 -6.56 -5.94
CA GLY A 14 7.40 -5.24 -5.53
C GLY A 14 6.35 -4.62 -4.60
N GLY A 15 6.68 -3.53 -3.92
CA GLY A 15 5.77 -2.85 -2.98
C GLY A 15 5.91 -1.35 -3.01
N GLY A 16 5.22 -0.66 -2.11
CA GLY A 16 5.01 0.77 -2.22
C GLY A 16 3.83 1.13 -3.12
N LEU A 17 3.41 2.38 -3.05
CA LEU A 17 2.26 2.87 -3.81
C LEU A 17 2.61 3.05 -5.29
N PRO A 18 1.64 2.87 -6.20
CA PRO A 18 1.84 3.25 -7.58
C PRO A 18 2.19 4.72 -7.65
N GLN A 19 3.13 5.07 -8.51
CA GLN A 19 3.57 6.46 -8.65
C GLN A 19 3.83 6.83 -10.11
N ASN A 20 3.86 8.13 -10.37
CA ASN A 20 4.37 8.60 -11.65
C ASN A 20 5.91 8.52 -11.70
N ILE A 21 6.50 8.67 -12.89
CA ILE A 21 7.95 8.63 -13.10
C ILE A 21 8.75 9.73 -12.35
N GLU A 22 8.06 10.74 -11.82
CA GLU A 22 8.63 11.83 -11.01
C GLU A 22 8.58 11.54 -9.51
N GLY A 23 8.02 10.41 -9.09
CA GLY A 23 7.93 10.01 -7.68
C GLY A 23 6.64 10.41 -6.97
N ARG A 24 5.65 11.00 -7.66
CA ARG A 24 4.37 11.36 -7.04
C ARG A 24 3.45 10.15 -7.00
N THR A 25 3.05 9.75 -5.80
CA THR A 25 2.14 8.62 -5.60
C THR A 25 0.75 8.92 -6.14
N TYR A 26 0.15 7.91 -6.76
CA TYR A 26 -1.28 7.87 -6.99
C TYR A 26 -1.97 7.56 -5.66
N ASN A 27 -3.19 8.08 -5.50
CA ASN A 27 -4.02 7.86 -4.33
C ASN A 27 -5.40 7.34 -4.73
N GLY A 28 -6.07 6.70 -3.76
CA GLY A 28 -7.44 6.24 -3.87
C GLY A 28 -7.72 5.28 -5.03
N VAL A 29 -8.77 5.56 -5.79
CA VAL A 29 -9.24 4.74 -6.93
C VAL A 29 -8.09 4.44 -7.90
N ASN A 30 -7.23 5.41 -8.18
CA ASN A 30 -6.12 5.20 -9.11
C ASN A 30 -5.12 4.17 -8.58
N SER A 31 -4.76 4.21 -7.29
CA SER A 31 -3.80 3.26 -6.71
C SER A 31 -4.31 1.83 -6.84
N PHE A 32 -5.57 1.60 -6.46
CA PHE A 32 -6.18 0.29 -6.57
C PHE A 32 -6.21 -0.21 -8.02
N MET A 33 -6.68 0.63 -8.96
CA MET A 33 -6.78 0.24 -10.37
C MET A 33 -5.41 -0.02 -11.01
N LEU A 34 -4.38 0.75 -10.61
CA LEU A 34 -3.02 0.54 -11.09
C LEU A 34 -2.38 -0.72 -10.48
N PHE A 35 -2.62 -1.04 -9.21
CA PHE A 35 -2.22 -2.33 -8.65
C PHE A 35 -2.88 -3.49 -9.39
N LEU A 36 -4.18 -3.40 -9.64
CA LEU A 36 -4.90 -4.42 -10.42
C LEU A 36 -4.35 -4.55 -11.85
N LEU A 37 -4.00 -3.43 -12.49
CA LEU A 37 -3.37 -3.43 -13.81
C LEU A 37 -1.97 -4.08 -13.75
N SER A 38 -1.13 -3.73 -12.78
CA SER A 38 0.19 -4.33 -12.60
C SER A 38 0.10 -5.83 -12.38
N GLU A 39 -0.83 -6.27 -11.55
CA GLU A 39 -1.07 -7.70 -11.34
C GLU A 39 -1.55 -8.36 -12.63
N LYS A 40 -2.52 -7.79 -13.34
CA LYS A 40 -3.05 -8.37 -14.57
C LYS A 40 -1.99 -8.50 -15.67
N GLU A 41 -1.24 -7.43 -15.92
CA GLU A 41 -0.25 -7.35 -16.99
C GLU A 41 1.15 -7.82 -16.52
N GLN A 42 1.26 -8.27 -15.26
CA GLN A 42 2.46 -8.81 -14.63
C GLN A 42 3.64 -7.81 -14.59
N TYR A 43 3.35 -6.52 -14.42
CA TYR A 43 4.35 -5.49 -14.21
C TYR A 43 5.06 -5.66 -12.86
N SER A 44 6.39 -5.58 -12.86
CA SER A 44 7.24 -5.65 -11.67
C SER A 44 7.43 -4.31 -10.97
N LEU A 45 7.15 -3.19 -11.66
CA LEU A 45 7.25 -1.85 -11.10
C LEU A 45 5.89 -1.14 -11.18
N PRO A 46 5.35 -0.60 -10.09
CA PRO A 46 4.11 0.18 -10.14
C PRO A 46 4.39 1.65 -10.51
N VAL A 47 5.28 1.87 -11.49
CA VAL A 47 5.70 3.20 -11.95
C VAL A 47 5.10 3.48 -13.32
N TYR A 48 4.44 4.63 -13.44
CA TYR A 48 3.68 5.00 -14.63
C TYR A 48 4.08 6.37 -15.17
N MET A 49 3.79 6.61 -16.43
CA MET A 49 4.05 7.90 -17.06
C MET A 49 3.06 8.18 -18.19
N THR A 50 2.77 9.47 -18.41
CA THR A 50 2.02 9.89 -19.59
C THR A 50 2.90 9.80 -20.84
N PHE A 51 2.27 9.78 -22.02
CA PHE A 51 3.00 9.86 -23.29
C PHE A 51 3.93 11.08 -23.37
N MET A 52 3.49 12.24 -22.86
CA MET A 52 4.30 13.45 -22.87
C MET A 52 5.52 13.32 -21.94
N GLN A 53 5.33 12.78 -20.74
CA GLN A 53 6.46 12.49 -19.83
C GLN A 53 7.46 11.51 -20.45
N ALA A 54 7.00 10.53 -21.22
CA ALA A 54 7.88 9.59 -21.92
C ALA A 54 8.73 10.33 -22.95
N LYS A 55 8.06 11.09 -23.83
CA LYS A 55 8.72 11.91 -24.86
C LYS A 55 9.72 12.91 -24.27
N ASP A 56 9.32 13.65 -23.25
CA ASP A 56 10.17 14.65 -22.58
C ASP A 56 11.37 14.00 -21.87
N SER A 57 11.21 12.75 -21.44
CA SER A 57 12.29 11.93 -20.87
C SER A 57 13.15 11.22 -21.93
N GLY A 58 12.91 11.44 -23.24
CA GLY A 58 13.62 10.77 -24.33
C GLY A 58 13.29 9.27 -24.46
N LEU A 59 12.15 8.84 -23.94
CA LEU A 59 11.66 7.47 -23.98
C LEU A 59 10.59 7.31 -25.06
N ASN A 60 10.53 6.11 -25.63
CA ASN A 60 9.50 5.71 -26.56
C ASN A 60 8.60 4.66 -25.92
N ILE A 61 7.30 4.79 -26.16
CA ILE A 61 6.35 3.71 -25.89
C ILE A 61 6.58 2.60 -26.90
N LEU A 62 6.65 1.35 -26.44
CA LEU A 62 6.86 0.19 -27.31
C LEU A 62 5.66 0.01 -28.25
N LYS A 63 5.93 -0.53 -29.44
CA LYS A 63 4.92 -0.66 -30.48
C LYS A 63 3.82 -1.64 -30.05
N GLY A 64 2.57 -1.18 -30.06
CA GLY A 64 1.40 -2.00 -29.74
C GLY A 64 0.91 -1.86 -28.29
N GLU A 65 1.68 -1.20 -27.43
CA GLU A 65 1.31 -0.96 -26.03
C GLU A 65 0.10 -0.03 -25.91
N LYS A 66 -0.73 -0.29 -24.90
CA LYS A 66 -1.96 0.45 -24.64
C LYS A 66 -1.87 1.20 -23.32
N SER A 67 -2.29 2.45 -23.33
CA SER A 67 -2.39 3.24 -22.11
C SER A 67 -3.57 2.81 -21.25
N PHE A 68 -3.47 3.08 -19.96
CA PHE A 68 -4.55 2.97 -18.99
C PHE A 68 -5.05 4.35 -18.54
N PRO A 69 -6.37 4.58 -18.45
CA PRO A 69 -6.92 5.86 -17.99
C PRO A 69 -6.91 5.95 -16.46
N VAL A 70 -6.27 6.99 -15.93
CA VAL A 70 -6.35 7.40 -14.52
C VAL A 70 -7.19 8.68 -14.39
N ILE A 71 -7.88 8.82 -13.26
CA ILE A 71 -8.89 9.87 -13.06
C ILE A 71 -8.41 10.86 -12.00
N TYR A 72 -8.49 12.14 -12.29
CA TYR A 72 -8.13 13.22 -11.38
C TYR A 72 -9.30 14.19 -11.20
N TRP A 73 -9.57 14.56 -9.95
CA TRP A 73 -10.41 15.70 -9.66
C TRP A 73 -9.65 16.98 -9.96
N ASN A 74 -10.31 17.87 -10.70
CA ASN A 74 -9.83 19.22 -10.92
C ASN A 74 -11.00 20.19 -10.71
N PHE A 75 -10.69 21.46 -10.49
CA PHE A 75 -11.68 22.47 -10.16
C PHE A 75 -11.66 23.56 -11.22
N SER A 76 -12.82 23.82 -11.81
CA SER A 76 -13.02 24.99 -12.67
C SER A 76 -13.48 26.13 -11.78
N VAL A 77 -12.61 27.09 -11.54
CA VAL A 77 -12.94 28.32 -10.81
C VAL A 77 -13.28 29.42 -11.81
N ARG A 78 -14.43 30.07 -11.62
CA ARG A 78 -14.90 31.19 -12.47
C ARG A 78 -15.39 32.34 -11.62
N ASP A 79 -15.07 33.57 -12.01
CA ASP A 79 -15.65 34.76 -11.38
C ASP A 79 -17.12 34.95 -11.79
N LYS A 80 -17.78 35.98 -11.23
CA LYS A 80 -19.15 36.39 -11.60
C LYS A 80 -19.36 36.72 -13.08
N ASN A 81 -18.30 37.08 -13.81
CA ASN A 81 -18.33 37.35 -15.24
C ASN A 81 -18.01 36.12 -16.09
N GLY A 82 -17.80 34.95 -15.47
CA GLY A 82 -17.49 33.68 -16.12
C GLY A 82 -16.02 33.49 -16.51
N LYS A 83 -15.12 34.43 -16.17
CA LYS A 83 -13.69 34.35 -16.44
C LYS A 83 -13.06 33.28 -15.56
N LYS A 84 -12.32 32.36 -16.18
CA LYS A 84 -11.61 31.30 -15.46
C LYS A 84 -10.33 31.83 -14.82
N ILE A 85 -10.05 31.37 -13.61
CA ILE A 85 -8.75 31.50 -12.96
C ILE A 85 -8.19 30.13 -12.57
N PRO A 86 -6.86 29.97 -12.48
CA PRO A 86 -6.25 28.75 -11.94
C PRO A 86 -6.71 28.48 -10.50
N PHE A 87 -6.90 27.21 -10.14
CA PHE A 87 -7.33 26.83 -8.79
C PHE A 87 -6.33 27.25 -7.71
N ASP A 88 -5.02 27.21 -8.00
CA ASP A 88 -3.99 27.64 -7.04
C ASP A 88 -4.06 29.14 -6.74
N VAL A 89 -4.47 29.96 -7.72
CA VAL A 89 -4.72 31.38 -7.50
C VAL A 89 -5.92 31.56 -6.57
N TYR A 90 -7.03 30.85 -6.84
CA TYR A 90 -8.22 30.87 -5.99
C TYR A 90 -7.94 30.44 -4.55
N LYS A 91 -7.15 29.37 -4.37
CA LYS A 91 -6.81 28.84 -3.04
C LYS A 91 -6.03 29.84 -2.18
N ASN A 92 -5.30 30.75 -2.81
CA ASN A 92 -4.52 31.79 -2.16
C ASN A 92 -5.28 33.11 -1.94
N LEU A 93 -6.52 33.24 -2.43
CA LEU A 93 -7.39 34.38 -2.14
C LEU A 93 -7.88 34.34 -0.70
N ASP A 94 -8.24 35.49 -0.14
CA ASP A 94 -8.87 35.53 1.17
C ASP A 94 -10.29 34.90 1.14
N LYS A 95 -10.83 34.55 2.32
CA LYS A 95 -12.14 33.87 2.41
C LYS A 95 -13.32 34.71 1.89
N ASN A 96 -13.20 36.03 1.84
CA ASN A 96 -14.26 36.91 1.35
C ASN A 96 -14.20 36.99 -0.18
N GLU A 97 -13.00 37.13 -0.74
CA GLU A 97 -12.74 37.11 -2.18
C GLU A 97 -13.13 35.76 -2.80
N GLN A 98 -12.88 34.65 -2.11
CA GLN A 98 -13.29 33.32 -2.58
C GLN A 98 -14.81 33.21 -2.83
N GLN A 99 -15.64 33.95 -2.08
CA GLN A 99 -17.10 33.92 -2.24
C GLN A 99 -17.57 34.52 -3.57
N GLU A 100 -16.75 35.36 -4.21
CA GLU A 100 -17.06 35.95 -5.52
C GLU A 100 -16.84 34.97 -6.69
N TYR A 101 -16.33 33.77 -6.41
CA TYR A 101 -16.02 32.76 -7.43
C TYR A 101 -16.90 31.52 -7.29
N LYS A 102 -17.36 31.04 -8.44
CA LYS A 102 -17.98 29.72 -8.57
C LYS A 102 -16.91 28.66 -8.80
N VAL A 103 -16.77 27.75 -7.84
CA VAL A 103 -15.91 26.57 -7.95
C VAL A 103 -16.76 25.38 -8.39
N THR A 104 -16.42 24.77 -9.53
CA THR A 104 -17.11 23.57 -10.04
C THR A 104 -16.11 22.41 -10.16
N PRO A 105 -16.27 21.31 -9.41
CA PRO A 105 -15.43 20.14 -9.56
C PRO A 105 -15.74 19.43 -10.89
N PHE A 106 -14.70 18.90 -11.54
CA PHE A 106 -14.83 18.06 -12.72
C PHE A 106 -13.76 16.98 -12.72
N LEU A 107 -14.06 15.88 -13.40
CA LEU A 107 -13.12 14.79 -13.60
C LEU A 107 -12.29 15.04 -14.86
N LYS A 108 -10.98 14.88 -14.73
CA LYS A 108 -10.05 14.86 -15.86
C LYS A 108 -9.38 13.50 -15.93
N THR A 109 -9.38 12.92 -17.11
CA THR A 109 -8.73 11.64 -17.37
C THR A 109 -7.35 11.89 -17.98
N TYR A 110 -6.36 11.14 -17.52
CA TYR A 110 -5.03 11.09 -18.12
C TYR A 110 -4.72 9.65 -18.50
N ASN A 111 -4.14 9.47 -19.68
CA ASN A 111 -3.71 8.15 -20.15
C ASN A 111 -2.25 7.95 -19.77
N VAL A 112 -1.99 6.88 -19.02
CA VAL A 112 -0.66 6.53 -18.51
C VAL A 112 -0.23 5.17 -19.03
N PHE A 113 1.08 4.99 -19.15
CA PHE A 113 1.75 3.75 -19.50
C PHE A 113 2.63 3.34 -18.33
N ASN A 114 2.70 2.04 -18.04
CA ASN A 114 3.71 1.53 -17.13
C ASN A 114 5.10 1.73 -17.76
N VAL A 115 6.14 1.94 -16.94
CA VAL A 115 7.52 2.08 -17.43
C VAL A 115 8.01 0.87 -18.23
N GLN A 116 7.48 -0.33 -17.98
CA GLN A 116 7.76 -1.55 -18.75
C GLN A 116 7.19 -1.52 -20.16
N GLN A 117 6.21 -0.65 -20.43
CA GLN A 117 5.66 -0.43 -21.77
C GLN A 117 6.54 0.54 -22.58
N THR A 118 7.73 0.88 -22.10
CA THR A 118 8.66 1.82 -22.71
C THR A 118 10.03 1.19 -22.90
N ASN A 119 10.87 1.82 -23.71
CA ASN A 119 12.27 1.42 -23.87
C ASN A 119 13.19 1.88 -22.70
N LEU A 120 12.65 2.19 -21.52
CA LEU A 120 13.43 2.63 -20.35
C LEU A 120 14.52 1.62 -19.97
N GLN A 121 14.18 0.33 -19.94
CA GLN A 121 15.11 -0.74 -19.57
C GLN A 121 16.32 -0.80 -20.50
N GLU A 122 16.12 -0.55 -21.80
CA GLU A 122 17.17 -0.59 -22.82
C GLU A 122 17.99 0.71 -22.84
N THR A 123 17.32 1.86 -22.75
CA THR A 123 17.96 3.17 -22.96
C THR A 123 18.53 3.80 -21.69
N LYS A 124 18.01 3.42 -20.52
CA LYS A 124 18.41 3.95 -19.21
C LYS A 124 18.45 2.83 -18.15
N PRO A 125 19.32 1.82 -18.31
CA PRO A 125 19.37 0.66 -17.43
C PRO A 125 19.65 1.02 -15.97
N GLU A 126 20.51 2.01 -15.70
CA GLU A 126 20.79 2.48 -14.34
C GLU A 126 19.53 3.01 -13.63
N LYS A 127 18.69 3.78 -14.34
CA LYS A 127 17.41 4.27 -13.80
C LYS A 127 16.42 3.13 -13.57
N TRP A 128 16.42 2.12 -14.45
CA TRP A 128 15.59 0.93 -14.28
C TRP A 128 15.98 0.13 -13.04
N GLU A 129 17.28 -0.11 -12.82
CA GLU A 129 17.79 -0.79 -11.63
C GLU A 129 17.50 0.01 -10.35
N ALA A 130 17.69 1.33 -10.37
CA ALA A 130 17.36 2.19 -9.23
C ALA A 130 15.87 2.13 -8.86
N LEU A 131 14.97 2.07 -9.85
CA LEU A 131 13.53 1.87 -9.59
C LEU A 131 13.24 0.49 -9.02
N LYS A 132 13.89 -0.57 -9.49
CA LYS A 132 13.71 -1.92 -8.89
C LYS A 132 14.15 -1.95 -7.45
N GLU A 133 15.27 -1.31 -7.10
CA GLU A 133 15.72 -1.24 -5.72
C GLU A 133 14.77 -0.39 -4.86
N GLN A 134 14.29 0.76 -5.38
CA GLN A 134 13.31 1.60 -4.67
C GLN A 134 12.01 0.85 -4.33
N PHE A 135 11.52 0.01 -5.24
CA PHE A 135 10.26 -0.73 -5.07
C PHE A 135 10.46 -2.12 -4.47
N LYS A 136 11.67 -2.43 -4.02
CA LYS A 136 11.97 -3.65 -3.29
C LYS A 136 11.39 -3.55 -1.89
N ILE A 137 10.58 -4.53 -1.51
CA ILE A 137 10.05 -4.60 -0.14
C ILE A 137 11.10 -5.29 0.73
N PRO A 138 11.48 -4.69 1.86
CA PRO A 138 12.14 -5.44 2.91
C PRO A 138 11.08 -6.33 3.57
N ALA A 139 11.12 -7.64 3.28
CA ALA A 139 10.29 -8.63 3.97
C ALA A 139 10.89 -8.91 5.35
N ILE A 140 10.73 -7.94 6.27
CA ILE A 140 11.35 -8.00 7.59
C ILE A 140 10.65 -9.08 8.40
N LYS A 141 11.40 -10.03 8.93
CA LYS A 141 10.93 -11.07 9.84
C LYS A 141 11.40 -10.78 11.26
N ASP A 142 10.52 -11.07 12.21
CA ASP A 142 10.88 -11.10 13.62
C ASP A 142 11.65 -12.39 13.98
N GLU A 143 11.98 -12.53 15.26
CA GLU A 143 12.77 -13.65 15.79
C GLU A 143 12.07 -15.01 15.67
N GLN A 144 10.76 -15.01 15.47
CA GLN A 144 9.98 -16.22 15.23
C GLN A 144 9.81 -16.50 13.73
N GLY A 145 10.44 -15.69 12.87
CA GLY A 145 10.36 -15.82 11.41
C GLY A 145 9.07 -15.27 10.81
N MET A 146 8.24 -14.57 11.58
CA MET A 146 6.99 -13.98 11.11
C MET A 146 7.25 -12.62 10.50
N LEU A 147 6.60 -12.30 9.37
CA LEU A 147 6.63 -10.95 8.79
C LEU A 147 6.35 -9.91 9.88
N THR A 148 7.07 -8.80 9.86
CA THR A 148 6.90 -7.67 10.77
C THR A 148 6.86 -6.36 9.99
N VAL A 149 5.99 -5.45 10.41
CA VAL A 149 5.81 -4.15 9.78
C VAL A 149 5.95 -3.12 10.89
N PRO A 150 7.17 -2.61 11.16
CA PRO A 150 7.45 -1.85 12.36
C PRO A 150 6.56 -0.61 12.55
N LEU A 151 6.11 0.02 11.46
CA LEU A 151 5.18 1.14 11.54
C LEU A 151 3.80 0.73 12.07
N ILE A 152 3.30 -0.46 11.70
CA ILE A 152 2.04 -1.00 12.22
C ILE A 152 2.24 -1.55 13.63
N ASP A 153 3.38 -2.22 13.89
CA ASP A 153 3.73 -2.70 15.24
C ASP A 153 3.80 -1.54 16.25
N ALA A 154 4.45 -0.44 15.89
CA ALA A 154 4.49 0.78 16.69
C ALA A 154 3.10 1.40 16.87
N MET A 155 2.26 1.41 15.83
CA MET A 155 0.88 1.91 15.93
C MET A 155 0.06 1.15 16.97
N VAL A 156 0.16 -0.19 16.97
CA VAL A 156 -0.53 -1.05 17.93
C VAL A 156 0.07 -0.90 19.32
N ARG A 157 1.39 -0.94 19.45
CA ARG A 157 2.11 -0.80 20.74
C ARG A 157 1.79 0.53 21.43
N GLU A 158 1.82 1.62 20.69
CA GLU A 158 1.60 2.98 21.20
C GLU A 158 0.12 3.40 21.18
N GLN A 159 -0.78 2.52 20.74
CA GLN A 159 -2.22 2.76 20.64
C GLN A 159 -2.56 4.06 19.89
N GLN A 160 -1.85 4.32 18.78
CA GLN A 160 -2.00 5.55 17.97
C GLN A 160 -2.98 5.39 16.79
N TRP A 161 -3.69 4.25 16.74
CA TRP A 161 -4.78 4.09 15.81
C TRP A 161 -6.03 4.86 16.28
N ILE A 162 -7.00 5.04 15.39
CA ILE A 162 -8.21 5.83 15.62
C ILE A 162 -9.15 5.23 16.70
N CYS A 163 -8.93 3.97 17.06
CA CYS A 163 -9.53 3.30 18.20
C CYS A 163 -8.52 2.32 18.83
N PRO A 164 -8.72 1.91 20.09
CA PRO A 164 -7.84 0.93 20.74
C PRO A 164 -7.76 -0.39 19.97
N ILE A 165 -6.57 -1.00 19.97
CA ILE A 165 -6.32 -2.31 19.35
C ILE A 165 -5.83 -3.26 20.44
N TYR A 166 -6.61 -4.31 20.73
CA TYR A 166 -6.27 -5.31 21.73
C TYR A 166 -5.85 -6.62 21.08
N SER A 167 -4.55 -6.95 21.20
CA SER A 167 -4.01 -8.27 20.88
C SER A 167 -4.19 -9.19 22.08
N LYS A 168 -5.02 -10.23 21.97
CA LYS A 168 -5.26 -11.20 23.06
C LYS A 168 -5.45 -12.61 22.52
N GLU A 169 -5.28 -13.62 23.37
CA GLU A 169 -5.58 -15.00 22.99
C GLU A 169 -7.05 -15.15 22.57
N GLY A 170 -7.27 -15.76 21.40
CA GLY A 170 -8.62 -15.98 20.88
C GLY A 170 -8.64 -16.54 19.46
N ASN A 171 -9.84 -16.87 18.98
CA ASN A 171 -10.06 -17.48 17.65
C ASN A 171 -10.83 -16.55 16.69
N SER A 172 -10.94 -15.25 17.02
CA SER A 172 -11.70 -14.30 16.22
C SER A 172 -11.08 -12.91 16.30
N ALA A 173 -10.94 -12.27 15.15
CA ALA A 173 -10.67 -10.84 15.03
C ALA A 173 -11.97 -10.11 14.69
N TYR A 174 -12.15 -8.90 15.22
CA TYR A 174 -13.31 -8.08 14.93
C TYR A 174 -13.08 -6.61 15.29
N HIS A 175 -13.79 -5.73 14.58
CA HIS A 175 -14.06 -4.36 14.97
C HIS A 175 -15.39 -4.25 15.77
N ALA A 176 -15.30 -3.85 17.03
CA ALA A 176 -16.45 -3.51 17.86
C ALA A 176 -16.88 -2.05 17.62
N ARG A 177 -18.19 -1.80 17.54
CA ARG A 177 -18.78 -0.50 17.15
C ARG A 177 -19.50 0.16 18.32
N GLY A 178 -19.76 1.47 18.22
CA GLY A 178 -20.54 2.22 19.21
C GLY A 178 -19.67 2.78 20.35
N GLU A 179 -20.23 2.86 21.56
CA GLU A 179 -19.55 3.45 22.73
C GLU A 179 -18.26 2.69 23.11
N ASP A 180 -18.24 1.37 22.90
CA ASP A 180 -17.07 0.51 23.09
C ASP A 180 -16.28 0.32 21.79
N ASN A 181 -16.04 1.39 21.00
CA ASN A 181 -15.32 1.29 19.73
C ASN A 181 -13.87 0.80 19.93
N HIS A 182 -13.55 -0.41 19.46
CA HIS A 182 -12.21 -0.99 19.54
C HIS A 182 -12.00 -2.13 18.52
N ILE A 183 -10.76 -2.55 18.32
CA ILE A 183 -10.41 -3.73 17.54
C ILE A 183 -9.88 -4.81 18.48
N VAL A 184 -10.30 -6.04 18.26
CA VAL A 184 -9.68 -7.24 18.84
C VAL A 184 -9.03 -8.04 17.73
N VAL A 185 -7.81 -8.51 17.97
CA VAL A 185 -7.10 -9.44 17.09
C VAL A 185 -6.44 -10.54 17.94
N PRO A 186 -6.42 -11.81 17.47
CA PRO A 186 -5.63 -12.87 18.10
C PRO A 186 -4.15 -12.50 18.20
N LEU A 187 -3.41 -13.15 19.10
CA LEU A 187 -1.96 -12.95 19.18
C LEU A 187 -1.30 -13.31 17.83
N LYS A 188 -0.31 -12.54 17.40
CA LYS A 188 0.41 -12.76 16.13
C LYS A 188 0.87 -14.21 15.96
N GLY A 189 1.42 -14.82 17.02
CA GLY A 189 1.86 -16.22 17.01
C GLY A 189 0.76 -17.28 16.87
N GLN A 190 -0.52 -16.92 16.91
CA GLN A 190 -1.64 -17.84 16.61
C GLN A 190 -1.96 -17.92 15.12
N PHE A 191 -1.45 -17.00 14.30
CA PHE A 191 -1.63 -17.03 12.85
C PHE A 191 -0.59 -17.94 12.21
N LYS A 192 -0.89 -18.45 11.01
CA LYS A 192 0.03 -19.31 10.26
C LYS A 192 1.32 -18.59 9.83
N ASP A 193 1.24 -17.28 9.62
CA ASP A 193 2.32 -16.40 9.19
C ASP A 193 1.98 -14.94 9.55
N GLY A 194 2.95 -14.03 9.38
CA GLY A 194 2.75 -12.61 9.69
C GLY A 194 1.85 -11.91 8.67
N GLU A 195 1.84 -12.36 7.42
CA GLU A 195 0.99 -11.85 6.35
C GLU A 195 -0.49 -11.96 6.73
N ASN A 196 -0.91 -13.10 7.27
CA ASN A 196 -2.31 -13.33 7.66
C ASN A 196 -2.68 -12.54 8.91
N PHE A 197 -1.74 -12.36 9.84
CA PHE A 197 -1.94 -11.46 10.97
C PHE A 197 -2.19 -10.02 10.50
N TYR A 198 -1.32 -9.46 9.65
CA TYR A 198 -1.49 -8.08 9.18
C TYR A 198 -2.67 -7.92 8.23
N SER A 199 -2.92 -8.87 7.33
CA SER A 199 -4.09 -8.84 6.45
C SER A 199 -5.40 -8.79 7.26
N THR A 200 -5.47 -9.56 8.34
CA THR A 200 -6.63 -9.57 9.26
C THR A 200 -6.72 -8.26 10.03
N LEU A 201 -5.61 -7.79 10.61
CA LEU A 201 -5.58 -6.53 11.34
C LEU A 201 -5.98 -5.34 10.45
N LEU A 202 -5.43 -5.24 9.24
CA LEU A 202 -5.74 -4.18 8.28
C LEU A 202 -7.21 -4.21 7.84
N HIS A 203 -7.82 -5.39 7.78
CA HIS A 203 -9.25 -5.53 7.49
C HIS A 203 -10.10 -4.95 8.63
N GLU A 204 -9.82 -5.30 9.88
CA GLU A 204 -10.54 -4.73 11.03
C GLU A 204 -10.27 -3.22 11.19
N MET A 205 -9.04 -2.77 10.91
CA MET A 205 -8.71 -1.34 10.83
C MET A 205 -9.55 -0.65 9.76
N ALA A 206 -9.71 -1.25 8.57
CA ALA A 206 -10.53 -0.69 7.51
C ALA A 206 -12.00 -0.54 7.94
N HIS A 207 -12.57 -1.51 8.66
CA HIS A 207 -13.90 -1.37 9.26
C HIS A 207 -13.99 -0.18 10.21
N SER A 208 -13.01 -0.02 11.11
CA SER A 208 -13.02 1.08 12.08
C SER A 208 -13.06 2.47 11.43
N THR A 209 -12.46 2.63 10.24
CA THR A 209 -12.50 3.92 9.51
C THR A 209 -13.91 4.35 9.10
N GLY A 210 -14.87 3.42 9.07
CA GLY A 210 -16.25 3.70 8.68
C GLY A 210 -17.12 4.27 9.80
N GLU A 211 -16.61 4.41 11.03
CA GLU A 211 -17.37 4.98 12.14
C GLU A 211 -17.74 6.47 11.93
N PRO A 212 -18.78 6.99 12.61
CA PRO A 212 -19.31 8.33 12.37
C PRO A 212 -18.31 9.48 12.55
N GLU A 213 -17.35 9.33 13.47
CA GLU A 213 -16.31 10.32 13.75
C GLU A 213 -15.21 10.36 12.67
N HIS A 214 -15.29 9.46 11.68
CA HIS A 214 -14.28 9.27 10.64
C HIS A 214 -14.90 9.42 9.25
N LEU A 215 -15.05 8.31 8.50
CA LEU A 215 -15.60 8.34 7.14
C LEU A 215 -17.13 8.22 7.11
N ASN A 216 -17.76 7.94 8.26
CA ASN A 216 -19.21 7.87 8.41
C ASN A 216 -19.89 7.08 7.28
N ARG A 217 -19.40 5.86 7.03
CA ARG A 217 -19.95 5.00 5.98
C ARG A 217 -21.26 4.40 6.46
N GLU A 218 -22.25 4.34 5.57
CA GLU A 218 -23.46 3.57 5.83
C GLU A 218 -23.11 2.08 5.91
N LYS A 219 -23.29 1.49 7.09
CA LYS A 219 -23.03 0.08 7.36
C LYS A 219 -24.34 -0.63 7.68
N GLY A 220 -24.53 -1.81 7.08
CA GLY A 220 -25.62 -2.70 7.45
C GLY A 220 -25.51 -3.15 8.91
N VAL A 221 -26.64 -3.50 9.51
CA VAL A 221 -26.69 -4.03 10.89
C VAL A 221 -26.85 -5.55 10.86
N ILE A 222 -27.34 -6.11 9.75
CA ILE A 222 -27.66 -7.52 9.62
C ILE A 222 -26.65 -8.19 8.69
N PHE A 223 -26.00 -9.24 9.18
CA PHE A 223 -25.10 -10.07 8.39
C PHE A 223 -25.77 -10.52 7.09
N GLY A 224 -25.11 -10.24 5.95
CA GLY A 224 -25.59 -10.60 4.62
C GLY A 224 -26.58 -9.61 3.98
N ASP A 225 -26.93 -8.51 4.65
CA ASP A 225 -27.67 -7.43 3.99
C ASP A 225 -26.78 -6.70 2.95
N LYS A 226 -27.40 -5.91 2.05
CA LYS A 226 -26.67 -5.24 0.95
C LYS A 226 -25.63 -4.24 1.46
N GLN A 227 -25.89 -3.56 2.58
CA GLN A 227 -24.99 -2.54 3.14
C GLN A 227 -23.85 -3.21 3.93
N TYR A 228 -24.13 -4.32 4.60
CA TYR A 228 -23.14 -5.18 5.24
C TYR A 228 -22.18 -5.74 4.20
N ALA A 229 -22.71 -6.36 3.14
CA ALA A 229 -21.90 -6.86 2.04
C ALA A 229 -21.03 -5.74 1.46
N LYS A 230 -21.60 -4.52 1.30
CA LYS A 230 -20.88 -3.31 0.88
C LYS A 230 -19.65 -3.02 1.72
N GLU A 231 -19.84 -2.97 3.03
CA GLU A 231 -18.79 -2.63 3.98
C GLU A 231 -17.69 -3.70 4.01
N GLU A 232 -18.03 -4.99 3.94
CA GLU A 232 -17.05 -6.09 3.85
C GLU A 232 -16.15 -5.96 2.62
N LEU A 233 -16.71 -5.60 1.46
CA LEU A 233 -15.88 -5.37 0.27
C LEU A 233 -14.98 -4.15 0.43
N VAL A 234 -15.47 -3.07 1.04
CA VAL A 234 -14.63 -1.90 1.33
C VAL A 234 -13.47 -2.30 2.25
N ALA A 235 -13.74 -3.06 3.31
CA ALA A 235 -12.71 -3.52 4.24
C ALA A 235 -11.70 -4.46 3.57
N GLU A 236 -12.18 -5.42 2.80
CA GLU A 236 -11.36 -6.39 2.06
C GLU A 236 -10.43 -5.69 1.05
N LEU A 237 -10.98 -4.83 0.19
CA LEU A 237 -10.19 -4.12 -0.82
C LEU A 237 -9.25 -3.08 -0.19
N THR A 238 -9.63 -2.49 0.94
CA THR A 238 -8.75 -1.59 1.71
C THR A 238 -7.58 -2.36 2.28
N SER A 239 -7.83 -3.50 2.94
CA SER A 239 -6.78 -4.38 3.45
C SER A 239 -5.85 -4.80 2.31
N ALA A 240 -6.40 -5.20 1.17
CA ALA A 240 -5.60 -5.58 0.01
C ALA A 240 -4.74 -4.44 -0.56
N THR A 241 -5.30 -3.24 -0.68
CA THR A 241 -4.59 -2.06 -1.19
C THR A 241 -3.47 -1.63 -0.26
N VAL A 242 -3.74 -1.57 1.05
CA VAL A 242 -2.74 -1.19 2.05
C VAL A 242 -1.69 -2.29 2.20
N GLY A 243 -2.12 -3.55 2.25
CA GLY A 243 -1.25 -4.71 2.27
C GLY A 243 -0.26 -4.69 1.13
N GLN A 244 -0.72 -4.52 -0.11
CA GLN A 244 0.17 -4.42 -1.28
C GLN A 244 1.18 -3.27 -1.15
N SER A 245 0.76 -2.10 -0.66
CA SER A 245 1.66 -0.96 -0.46
C SER A 245 2.74 -1.22 0.59
N LEU A 246 2.45 -2.08 1.57
CA LEU A 246 3.38 -2.52 2.62
C LEU A 246 4.10 -3.82 2.27
N GLY A 247 3.82 -4.41 1.10
CA GLY A 247 4.38 -5.69 0.68
C GLY A 247 3.82 -6.92 1.41
N ILE A 248 2.62 -6.82 1.96
CA ILE A 248 1.87 -7.92 2.55
C ILE A 248 0.98 -8.55 1.48
N SER A 249 1.08 -9.87 1.31
CA SER A 249 0.11 -10.64 0.52
C SER A 249 -1.21 -10.73 1.28
N THR A 250 -2.28 -10.30 0.65
CA THR A 250 -3.63 -10.36 1.20
C THR A 250 -4.45 -11.36 0.41
N TYR A 251 -5.04 -12.32 1.11
CA TYR A 251 -5.87 -13.36 0.52
C TYR A 251 -7.34 -12.99 0.64
N ILE A 252 -8.14 -13.46 -0.31
CA ILE A 252 -9.59 -13.35 -0.20
C ILE A 252 -10.03 -14.20 0.98
N ARG A 253 -10.71 -13.60 1.97
CA ARG A 253 -11.27 -14.37 3.09
C ARG A 253 -12.39 -15.30 2.57
N GLU A 254 -12.46 -16.54 3.06
CA GLU A 254 -13.44 -17.54 2.57
C GLU A 254 -14.88 -17.06 2.77
N GLU A 255 -15.15 -16.44 3.91
CA GLU A 255 -16.41 -15.78 4.23
C GLU A 255 -16.80 -14.70 3.20
N ASN A 256 -15.82 -14.08 2.55
CA ASN A 256 -15.99 -12.99 1.59
C ASN A 256 -16.13 -13.44 0.13
N ALA A 257 -15.69 -14.67 -0.19
CA ALA A 257 -15.84 -15.24 -1.53
C ALA A 257 -17.32 -15.36 -1.97
N MET A 258 -18.23 -15.61 -1.01
CA MET A 258 -19.67 -15.62 -1.29
C MET A 258 -20.20 -14.26 -1.73
N TYR A 259 -19.68 -13.17 -1.17
CA TYR A 259 -20.11 -11.84 -1.55
C TYR A 259 -19.69 -11.50 -2.98
N LEU A 260 -18.50 -11.92 -3.43
CA LEU A 260 -17.99 -11.64 -4.79
C LEU A 260 -18.99 -12.00 -5.89
N LYS A 261 -19.76 -13.08 -5.72
CA LYS A 261 -20.81 -13.48 -6.68
C LYS A 261 -21.97 -12.49 -6.73
N ASN A 262 -22.44 -12.02 -5.58
CA ASN A 262 -23.50 -11.01 -5.49
C ASN A 262 -23.02 -9.66 -6.04
N TRP A 263 -21.73 -9.34 -5.83
CA TRP A 263 -21.08 -8.14 -6.34
C TRP A 263 -20.96 -8.11 -7.86
N LEU A 264 -20.58 -9.22 -8.48
CA LEU A 264 -20.58 -9.32 -9.94
C LEU A 264 -21.98 -9.07 -10.54
N GLY A 265 -23.04 -9.44 -9.81
CA GLY A 265 -24.41 -9.08 -10.17
C GLY A 265 -24.64 -7.57 -10.12
N ALA A 266 -24.36 -6.94 -8.98
CA ALA A 266 -24.53 -5.50 -8.79
C ALA A 266 -23.71 -4.66 -9.79
N LEU A 267 -22.48 -5.07 -10.11
CA LEU A 267 -21.63 -4.41 -11.09
C LEU A 267 -22.14 -4.53 -12.53
N LYS A 268 -22.82 -5.64 -12.86
CA LYS A 268 -23.48 -5.80 -14.17
C LYS A 268 -24.72 -4.91 -14.30
N GLU A 269 -25.46 -4.74 -13.22
CA GLU A 269 -26.66 -3.90 -13.18
C GLU A 269 -26.33 -2.40 -13.18
N ASP A 270 -25.40 -1.96 -12.32
CA ASP A 270 -24.90 -0.59 -12.28
C ASP A 270 -23.36 -0.56 -12.17
N PRO A 271 -22.65 -0.43 -13.29
CA PRO A 271 -21.20 -0.31 -13.28
C PRO A 271 -20.69 0.90 -12.50
N LYS A 272 -21.51 1.95 -12.29
CA LYS A 272 -21.09 3.14 -11.54
C LYS A 272 -20.99 2.89 -10.05
N PHE A 273 -21.64 1.83 -9.55
CA PHE A 273 -21.57 1.40 -8.17
C PHE A 273 -20.12 1.18 -7.70
N ILE A 274 -19.24 0.71 -8.60
CA ILE A 274 -17.81 0.51 -8.29
C ILE A 274 -17.10 1.79 -7.87
N TYR A 275 -17.50 2.95 -8.41
CA TYR A 275 -16.83 4.21 -8.12
C TYR A 275 -17.02 4.62 -6.66
N ASN A 276 -18.20 4.37 -6.09
CA ASN A 276 -18.47 4.70 -4.69
C ASN A 276 -17.65 3.81 -3.75
N ILE A 277 -17.57 2.51 -4.05
CA ILE A 277 -16.78 1.55 -3.27
C ILE A 277 -15.30 1.90 -3.36
N LEU A 278 -14.77 2.13 -4.56
CA LEU A 278 -13.36 2.45 -4.73
C LEU A 278 -13.00 3.83 -4.16
N ALA A 279 -13.96 4.76 -4.09
CA ALA A 279 -13.78 6.01 -3.37
C ALA A 279 -13.69 5.78 -1.86
N ASP A 280 -14.54 4.91 -1.29
CA ASP A 280 -14.52 4.54 0.13
C ASP A 280 -13.22 3.79 0.49
N VAL A 281 -12.82 2.81 -0.34
CA VAL A 281 -11.52 2.10 -0.25
C VAL A 281 -10.38 3.11 -0.27
N GLY A 282 -10.41 4.05 -1.22
CA GLY A 282 -9.35 5.04 -1.34
C GLY A 282 -9.19 5.93 -0.12
N LYS A 283 -10.30 6.38 0.47
CA LYS A 283 -10.26 7.18 1.71
C LYS A 283 -9.76 6.36 2.90
N ALA A 284 -10.23 5.12 3.04
CA ALA A 284 -9.82 4.23 4.13
C ALA A 284 -8.34 3.85 4.04
N SER A 285 -7.86 3.49 2.84
CA SER A 285 -6.43 3.21 2.60
C SER A 285 -5.54 4.41 2.90
N ASN A 286 -5.92 5.61 2.44
CA ASN A 286 -5.16 6.83 2.74
C ASN A 286 -5.08 7.09 4.24
N MET A 287 -6.18 6.91 4.98
CA MET A 287 -6.20 7.10 6.44
C MET A 287 -5.23 6.14 7.13
N ILE A 288 -5.25 4.85 6.78
CA ILE A 288 -4.33 3.86 7.37
C ILE A 288 -2.87 4.23 7.04
N GLN A 289 -2.58 4.57 5.78
CA GLN A 289 -1.23 4.92 5.34
C GLN A 289 -0.72 6.20 6.01
N GLU A 290 -1.53 7.24 6.12
CA GLU A 290 -1.16 8.48 6.80
C GLU A 290 -0.87 8.28 8.29
N HIS A 291 -1.64 7.41 8.97
CA HIS A 291 -1.34 7.04 10.35
C HIS A 291 -0.05 6.23 10.43
N ALA A 292 0.16 5.26 9.54
CA ALA A 292 1.36 4.43 9.52
C ALA A 292 2.63 5.27 9.30
N SER A 293 2.62 6.21 8.36
CA SER A 293 3.75 7.12 8.13
C SER A 293 4.08 7.99 9.35
N ARG A 294 3.07 8.39 10.13
CA ARG A 294 3.29 9.14 11.38
C ARG A 294 3.98 8.30 12.46
N MET A 295 4.01 6.98 12.33
CA MET A 295 4.62 6.08 13.33
C MET A 295 6.13 6.04 13.28
N GLU A 296 6.78 6.63 12.26
CA GLU A 296 8.23 6.72 12.18
C GLU A 296 8.88 7.31 13.45
N GLN A 297 8.22 8.29 14.07
CA GLN A 297 8.68 8.91 15.32
C GLN A 297 8.60 8.00 16.55
N TYR A 298 7.79 6.95 16.50
CA TYR A 298 7.55 5.99 17.59
C TYR A 298 8.32 4.68 17.43
N LEU A 299 9.07 4.55 16.33
CA LEU A 299 9.98 3.44 16.13
C LEU A 299 11.08 3.48 17.21
N THR A 300 11.32 2.33 17.82
CA THR A 300 12.46 2.12 18.70
C THR A 300 13.76 2.34 17.93
N PRO A 301 14.87 2.69 18.61
CA PRO A 301 16.17 2.78 17.95
C PRO A 301 16.52 1.50 17.17
N GLU A 302 16.09 0.34 17.63
CA GLU A 302 16.34 -0.95 16.96
C GLU A 302 15.57 -1.08 15.63
N GLU A 303 14.26 -0.80 15.67
CA GLU A 303 13.41 -0.82 14.47
C GLU A 303 13.88 0.22 13.45
N ARG A 304 14.22 1.44 13.90
CA ARG A 304 14.76 2.50 13.03
C ARG A 304 16.05 2.07 12.35
N PHE A 305 16.97 1.45 13.10
CA PHE A 305 18.23 0.96 12.55
C PHE A 305 18.00 -0.11 11.48
N THR A 306 17.23 -1.15 11.80
CA THR A 306 16.96 -2.24 10.85
C THR A 306 16.29 -1.71 9.57
N LEU A 307 15.26 -0.86 9.71
CA LEU A 307 14.61 -0.24 8.56
C LEU A 307 15.57 0.60 7.73
N ALA A 308 16.37 1.46 8.38
CA ALA A 308 17.29 2.34 7.67
C ALA A 308 18.39 1.57 6.92
N VAL A 309 18.86 0.44 7.45
CA VAL A 309 19.80 -0.43 6.73
C VAL A 309 19.12 -1.08 5.53
N LEU A 310 17.96 -1.72 5.73
CA LEU A 310 17.27 -2.47 4.68
C LEU A 310 16.70 -1.58 3.56
N GLN A 311 16.57 -0.27 3.81
CA GLN A 311 16.11 0.74 2.85
C GLN A 311 17.26 1.59 2.28
N ASP A 312 18.53 1.29 2.57
CA ASP A 312 19.69 2.10 2.17
C ASP A 312 19.60 3.58 2.59
N ASN A 313 18.94 3.86 3.73
CA ASN A 313 18.71 5.21 4.23
C ASN A 313 19.94 5.73 5.01
N ARG A 314 21.01 6.02 4.27
CA ARG A 314 22.27 6.55 4.83
C ARG A 314 22.09 7.78 5.73
N PRO A 315 21.29 8.80 5.38
CA PRO A 315 21.09 9.96 6.25
C PRO A 315 20.56 9.60 7.65
N VAL A 316 19.59 8.67 7.73
CA VAL A 316 19.06 8.20 9.02
C VAL A 316 20.13 7.44 9.81
N LEU A 317 20.90 6.58 9.14
CA LEU A 317 21.99 5.84 9.78
C LEU A 317 23.09 6.77 10.34
N GLU A 318 23.47 7.80 9.58
CA GLU A 318 24.45 8.79 10.02
C GLU A 318 23.93 9.60 11.20
N GLN A 319 22.65 10.00 11.17
CA GLN A 319 22.00 10.67 12.30
C GLN A 319 22.05 9.77 13.56
N MET A 320 21.64 8.51 13.46
CA MET A 320 21.65 7.58 14.59
C MET A 320 23.05 7.36 15.16
N LYS A 321 24.06 7.24 14.29
CA LYS A 321 25.46 7.15 14.72
C LYS A 321 25.90 8.40 15.50
N ASN A 322 25.52 9.59 15.02
CA ASN A 322 25.83 10.85 15.69
C ASN A 322 25.09 11.00 17.03
N GLU A 323 23.91 10.40 17.18
CA GLU A 323 23.17 10.28 18.43
C GLU A 323 23.76 9.24 19.41
N GLY A 324 24.85 8.55 19.02
CA GLY A 324 25.55 7.58 19.86
C GLY A 324 24.93 6.18 19.84
N PHE A 325 24.05 5.88 18.87
CA PHE A 325 23.50 4.54 18.72
C PHE A 325 24.60 3.52 18.37
N ILE A 326 24.61 2.39 19.07
CA ILE A 326 25.51 1.26 18.80
C ILE A 326 24.63 0.01 18.68
N PRO A 327 24.60 -0.65 17.51
CA PRO A 327 23.82 -1.89 17.36
C PRO A 327 24.45 -3.01 18.18
N SER A 328 23.61 -3.72 18.93
CA SER A 328 23.97 -4.92 19.68
C SER A 328 24.18 -6.14 18.77
N SER A 329 24.87 -7.16 19.27
CA SER A 329 25.08 -8.42 18.55
C SER A 329 23.77 -9.08 18.12
N ARG A 330 22.77 -9.10 18.99
CA ARG A 330 21.43 -9.66 18.68
C ARG A 330 20.75 -8.91 17.53
N GLN A 331 20.87 -7.59 17.48
CA GLN A 331 20.30 -6.79 16.39
C GLN A 331 21.00 -7.07 15.06
N LEU A 332 22.32 -7.25 15.08
CA LEU A 332 23.09 -7.61 13.90
C LEU A 332 22.76 -9.02 13.39
N GLU A 333 22.52 -9.97 14.30
CA GLU A 333 22.04 -11.32 13.98
C GLU A 333 20.64 -11.26 13.34
N ASN A 334 19.72 -10.51 13.93
CA ASN A 334 18.37 -10.31 13.38
C ASN A 334 18.42 -9.61 12.01
N LEU A 335 19.27 -8.59 11.84
CA LEU A 335 19.47 -7.93 10.56
C LEU A 335 20.03 -8.90 9.51
N ALA A 336 21.00 -9.75 9.86
CA ALA A 336 21.55 -10.75 8.95
C ALA A 336 20.50 -11.80 8.53
N ALA A 337 19.64 -12.23 9.45
CA ALA A 337 18.52 -13.14 9.17
C ALA A 337 17.48 -12.57 8.19
N ASN A 338 17.50 -11.24 7.98
CA ASN A 338 16.67 -10.54 7.02
C ASN A 338 17.31 -10.40 5.63
N HIS A 339 18.43 -11.08 5.39
CA HIS A 339 19.10 -11.17 4.08
C HIS A 339 19.32 -9.79 3.40
N PRO A 340 20.03 -8.86 4.06
CA PRO A 340 20.33 -7.54 3.51
C PRO A 340 21.08 -7.69 2.17
N THR A 341 20.82 -6.76 1.25
CA THR A 341 21.49 -6.76 -0.05
C THR A 341 22.96 -6.37 0.07
N ALA A 342 23.74 -6.59 -0.98
CA ALA A 342 25.11 -6.07 -1.05
C ALA A 342 25.16 -4.55 -0.86
N SER A 343 24.17 -3.82 -1.41
CA SER A 343 24.02 -2.37 -1.24
C SER A 343 23.77 -2.01 0.23
N ASN A 344 22.83 -2.70 0.89
CA ASN A 344 22.54 -2.50 2.31
C ASN A 344 23.78 -2.73 3.19
N LEU A 345 24.56 -3.77 2.88
CA LEU A 345 25.79 -4.11 3.60
C LEU A 345 26.89 -3.07 3.36
N GLU A 346 27.02 -2.54 2.14
CA GLU A 346 27.93 -1.44 1.84
C GLU A 346 27.54 -0.16 2.59
N THR A 347 26.24 0.15 2.65
CA THR A 347 25.71 1.27 3.42
C THR A 347 26.00 1.11 4.92
N LEU A 348 25.75 -0.08 5.49
CA LEU A 348 26.06 -0.39 6.88
C LEU A 348 27.55 -0.24 7.19
N TYR A 349 28.42 -0.80 6.34
CA TYR A 349 29.87 -0.71 6.49
C TYR A 349 30.34 0.75 6.37
N GLY A 350 29.86 1.48 5.37
CA GLY A 350 30.23 2.87 5.14
C GLY A 350 29.85 3.80 6.29
N THR A 351 28.74 3.51 6.99
CA THR A 351 28.29 4.35 8.11
C THR A 351 28.83 3.87 9.45
N PHE A 352 28.68 2.59 9.80
CA PHE A 352 29.03 2.06 11.12
C PHE A 352 30.37 1.30 11.17
N GLY A 353 31.01 1.02 10.03
CA GLY A 353 32.22 0.20 9.96
C GLY A 353 31.97 -1.28 10.28
N ILE A 354 30.70 -1.71 10.22
CA ILE A 354 30.27 -3.07 10.57
C ILE A 354 30.21 -3.91 9.29
N SER A 355 30.84 -5.08 9.32
CA SER A 355 30.75 -6.08 8.27
C SER A 355 29.91 -7.25 8.76
N LEU A 356 28.90 -7.64 7.98
CA LEU A 356 28.09 -8.82 8.22
C LEU A 356 28.33 -9.84 7.11
N PRO A 357 28.30 -11.15 7.41
CA PRO A 357 28.40 -12.17 6.38
C PRO A 357 27.19 -12.09 5.45
N VAL A 358 27.43 -12.22 4.14
CA VAL A 358 26.34 -12.41 3.18
C VAL A 358 25.76 -13.80 3.42
N MET A 359 24.57 -13.88 4.03
CA MET A 359 23.82 -15.12 4.11
C MET A 359 23.09 -15.32 2.80
N GLU A 360 23.57 -16.25 1.96
CA GLU A 360 22.83 -16.66 0.75
C GLU A 360 21.41 -17.06 1.15
N ALA A 361 20.41 -16.49 0.49
CA ALA A 361 19.03 -16.92 0.68
C ALA A 361 18.95 -18.41 0.35
N GLU A 362 18.48 -19.23 1.30
CA GLU A 362 18.13 -20.61 0.96
C GLU A 362 17.18 -20.56 -0.24
N PRO A 363 17.43 -21.35 -1.31
CA PRO A 363 16.56 -21.34 -2.47
C PRO A 363 15.15 -21.66 -1.97
N ALA A 364 14.23 -20.70 -2.16
CA ALA A 364 12.81 -20.92 -1.90
C ALA A 364 12.45 -22.26 -2.53
N MET A 365 11.99 -23.22 -1.73
CA MET A 365 11.54 -24.51 -2.26
C MET A 365 10.56 -24.19 -3.37
N LYS A 366 10.94 -24.51 -4.62
CA LYS A 366 10.03 -24.43 -5.75
C LYS A 366 8.85 -25.30 -5.38
N ASN A 367 7.72 -24.66 -5.11
CA ASN A 367 6.46 -25.38 -5.04
C ASN A 367 6.22 -25.88 -6.47
N THR A 368 6.53 -27.15 -6.74
CA THR A 368 6.49 -27.77 -8.08
C THR A 368 5.07 -27.99 -8.60
N ASN A 369 4.09 -27.24 -8.10
CA ASN A 369 2.68 -27.32 -8.49
C ASN A 369 2.24 -26.04 -9.23
N GLU A 370 3.00 -25.60 -10.24
CA GLU A 370 2.42 -24.77 -11.30
C GLU A 370 1.66 -25.71 -12.26
N PRO A 371 0.31 -25.61 -12.37
CA PRO A 371 -0.38 -26.29 -13.44
C PRO A 371 0.02 -25.65 -14.78
N GLN A 372 0.63 -26.45 -15.64
CA GLN A 372 0.86 -26.10 -17.03
C GLN A 372 -0.50 -25.84 -17.70
N LEU A 373 -0.85 -24.56 -17.87
CA LEU A 373 -1.94 -24.17 -18.76
C LEU A 373 -1.46 -24.31 -20.20
N GLY A 374 -1.76 -25.46 -20.80
CA GLY A 374 -1.73 -25.63 -22.25
C GLY A 374 -2.82 -24.80 -22.91
N LEU A 375 -2.40 -24.04 -23.93
CA LEU A 375 -3.13 -23.38 -25.04
C LEU A 375 -4.62 -23.03 -24.86
#